data_AF-A0A966B5B5-F1
#
_entry.id   AF-A0A966B5B5-F1
#
_cell.length_a   1.000
_cell.length_b   1.000
_cell.length_c   1.000
_cell.angle_alpha   90.00
_cell.angle_beta   90.00
_cell.angle_gamma   90.00
#
_symmetry.space_group_name_H-M   'P 1'
#
loop_
_entity.id
_entity.type
_entity.pdbx_description
1 polymer ?
#
loop_
_entity_poly.entity_id
_entity_poly.type
_entity_poly.pdbx_seq_one_letter_code
_entity_poly.pdbx_strand_id
1 'polypeptide(L)'
;MHIFLLLATVLITSSSALNAEEWKPANGHGLIPADMFEIDPSLEVSVWATSPKLYNPTNMDIDHEGRVWVTEGVNYRGRNGTRPEGDRIVVLQDTDNDGKCDSSHPFVQEKGLIAPMGVAVFDNVVYLSQPPDLIAILT
;
A
#
# COMPACT_ATOMS: atom_id res chain seq x y z
N MET A 1 -15.71 -42.16 16.21
CA MET A 1 -14.33 -41.91 15.74
C MET A 1 -14.21 -42.42 14.31
N HIS A 2 -14.66 -41.63 13.34
CA HIS A 2 -14.49 -41.87 11.91
C HIS A 2 -14.11 -40.51 11.30
N ILE A 3 -12.94 -40.48 10.69
CA ILE A 3 -12.20 -39.30 10.22
C ILE A 3 -12.85 -38.80 8.92
N PHE A 4 -13.26 -37.53 8.89
CA PHE A 4 -13.60 -36.83 7.65
C PHE A 4 -12.29 -36.41 6.96
N LEU A 5 -11.98 -37.00 5.80
CA LEU A 5 -11.03 -36.42 4.85
C LEU A 5 -11.70 -35.21 4.20
N LEU A 6 -11.21 -34.00 4.49
CA LEU A 6 -11.51 -32.83 3.68
C LEU A 6 -10.57 -32.86 2.46
N LEU A 7 -11.12 -33.11 1.27
CA LEU A 7 -10.41 -32.88 0.01
C LEU A 7 -10.07 -31.39 -0.07
N ALA A 8 -8.78 -31.06 -0.08
CA ALA A 8 -8.30 -29.74 -0.44
C ALA A 8 -8.53 -29.53 -1.93
N THR A 9 -9.62 -28.85 -2.29
CA THR A 9 -9.82 -28.35 -3.64
C THR A 9 -8.84 -27.21 -3.86
N VAL A 10 -7.72 -27.50 -4.53
CA VAL A 10 -6.84 -26.46 -5.06
C VAL A 10 -7.62 -25.74 -6.16
N LEU A 11 -8.24 -24.61 -5.81
CA LEU A 11 -8.70 -23.64 -6.80
C LEU A 11 -7.46 -22.97 -7.38
N ILE A 12 -6.97 -23.49 -8.50
CA ILE A 12 -6.13 -22.72 -9.41
C ILE A 12 -7.08 -21.70 -10.04
N THR A 13 -7.28 -20.56 -9.37
CA THR A 13 -7.82 -19.39 -10.05
C THR A 13 -6.69 -18.90 -10.96
N SER A 14 -6.81 -19.17 -12.25
CA SER A 14 -6.08 -18.42 -13.26
C SER A 14 -6.46 -16.96 -13.06
N SER A 15 -5.61 -16.18 -12.39
CA SER A 15 -5.75 -14.74 -12.32
C SER A 15 -5.54 -14.22 -13.75
N SER A 16 -6.62 -14.19 -14.53
CA SER A 16 -6.74 -13.19 -15.57
C SER A 16 -6.87 -11.88 -14.82
N ALA A 17 -5.72 -11.30 -14.46
CA ALA A 17 -5.62 -9.90 -14.12
C ALA A 17 -6.23 -9.14 -15.30
N LEU A 18 -7.50 -8.78 -15.16
CA LEU A 18 -8.10 -7.77 -16.00
C LEU A 18 -7.21 -6.56 -15.79
N ASN A 19 -6.38 -6.27 -16.79
CA ASN A 19 -5.57 -5.07 -16.91
C ASN A 19 -6.52 -3.87 -16.92
N ALA A 20 -7.06 -3.51 -15.76
CA ALA A 20 -7.38 -2.13 -15.50
C ALA A 20 -6.06 -1.38 -15.71
N GLU A 21 -6.04 -0.44 -16.66
CA GLU A 21 -4.87 0.42 -16.83
C GLU A 21 -4.50 0.98 -15.46
N GLU A 22 -3.27 0.73 -15.04
CA GLU A 22 -2.76 1.21 -13.76
C GLU A 22 -2.93 2.72 -13.72
N TRP A 23 -3.73 3.20 -12.77
CA TRP A 23 -3.99 4.63 -12.63
C TRP A 23 -2.67 5.39 -12.41
N LYS A 24 -2.50 6.48 -13.15
CA LYS A 24 -1.36 7.41 -13.01
C LYS A 24 -1.87 8.84 -12.87
N PRO A 25 -1.20 9.68 -12.08
CA PRO A 25 -1.58 11.09 -11.97
C PRO A 25 -1.46 11.78 -13.33
N ALA A 26 -2.47 12.61 -13.66
CA ALA A 26 -2.54 13.32 -14.94
C ALA A 26 -1.36 14.28 -15.18
N ASN A 27 -0.77 14.80 -14.12
CA ASN A 27 0.40 15.67 -14.16
C ASN A 27 1.48 15.12 -13.21
N GLY A 28 2.74 15.18 -13.64
CA GLY A 28 3.86 14.97 -12.73
C GLY A 28 3.96 16.15 -11.75
N HIS A 29 4.28 15.85 -10.50
CA HIS A 29 4.70 16.86 -9.53
C HIS A 29 6.22 16.85 -9.44
N GLY A 30 6.84 18.03 -9.33
CA GLY A 30 8.27 18.12 -9.07
C GLY A 30 8.61 17.50 -7.72
N LEU A 31 9.77 16.87 -7.62
CA LEU A 31 10.31 16.46 -6.33
C LEU A 31 10.67 17.70 -5.51
N ILE A 32 10.41 17.63 -4.21
CA ILE A 32 10.87 18.60 -3.23
C ILE A 32 12.26 18.14 -2.80
N PRO A 33 13.33 18.90 -3.11
CA PRO A 33 14.67 18.54 -2.67
C PRO A 33 14.78 18.46 -1.14
N ALA A 34 15.55 17.49 -0.63
CA ALA A 34 15.71 17.27 0.81
C ALA A 34 16.45 18.43 1.51
N ASP A 35 17.26 19.19 0.78
CA ASP A 35 17.98 20.37 1.29
C ASP A 35 17.07 21.59 1.52
N MET A 36 15.78 21.52 1.19
CA MET A 36 14.79 22.54 1.54
C MET A 36 14.22 22.39 2.95
N PHE A 37 14.51 21.28 3.65
CA PHE A 37 14.07 21.08 5.03
C PHE A 37 15.06 21.70 6.02
N GLU A 38 14.58 22.52 6.95
CA GLU A 38 15.35 22.95 8.12
C GLU A 38 15.35 21.83 9.16
N ILE A 39 16.53 21.28 9.47
CA ILE A 39 16.70 20.16 10.41
C ILE A 39 17.81 20.41 11.41
N ASP A 40 17.75 19.72 12.55
CA ASP A 40 18.86 19.71 13.52
C ASP A 40 20.14 19.14 12.86
N PRO A 41 21.33 19.71 13.10
CA PRO A 41 22.58 19.24 12.50
C PRO A 41 22.95 17.78 12.78
N SER A 42 22.33 17.15 13.79
CA SER A 42 22.52 15.72 14.11
C SER A 42 21.63 14.77 13.31
N LEU A 43 20.72 15.29 12.48
CA LEU A 43 19.77 14.51 11.69
C LEU A 43 20.11 14.58 10.19
N GLU A 44 19.62 13.58 9.46
CA GLU A 44 19.68 13.51 8.00
C GLU A 44 18.26 13.30 7.45
N VAL A 45 17.96 13.92 6.31
CA VAL A 45 16.74 13.67 5.53
C VAL A 45 17.14 13.20 4.14
N SER A 46 16.63 12.05 3.74
CA SER A 46 16.85 11.48 2.41
C SER A 46 15.53 10.98 1.81
N VAL A 47 15.46 10.95 0.48
CA VAL A 47 14.29 10.44 -0.24
C VAL A 47 14.39 8.92 -0.32
N TRP A 48 13.48 8.21 0.36
CA TRP A 48 13.45 6.75 0.36
C TRP A 48 12.61 6.16 -0.79
N ALA A 49 11.42 6.73 -1.06
CA ALA A 49 10.53 6.30 -2.13
C ALA A 49 9.79 7.46 -2.81
N THR A 50 9.50 7.29 -4.09
CA THR A 50 8.75 8.26 -4.92
C THR A 50 7.78 7.52 -5.84
N SER A 51 6.81 8.25 -6.42
CA SER A 51 6.00 7.71 -7.51
C SER A 51 6.90 7.25 -8.67
N PRO A 52 6.62 6.09 -9.32
CA PRO A 52 5.35 5.35 -9.29
C PRO A 52 5.21 4.30 -8.17
N LYS A 53 6.16 4.19 -7.24
CA LYS A 53 6.13 3.13 -6.19
C LYS A 53 4.96 3.27 -5.22
N LEU A 54 4.51 4.51 -5.02
CA LEU A 54 3.36 4.87 -4.22
C LEU A 54 2.73 6.17 -4.74
N TYR A 55 1.49 6.41 -4.33
CA TYR A 55 0.73 7.61 -4.64
C TYR A 55 -0.12 8.08 -3.46
N ASN A 56 -0.08 9.38 -3.18
CA ASN A 56 -0.92 10.03 -2.16
C ASN A 56 -0.98 9.28 -0.81
N PRO A 57 0.18 9.07 -0.14
CA PRO A 57 0.24 8.34 1.12
C PRO A 57 -0.58 9.03 2.22
N THR A 58 -1.35 8.26 2.98
CA THR A 58 -2.16 8.75 4.11
C THR A 58 -1.69 8.24 5.46
N ASN A 59 -1.15 7.02 5.53
CA ASN A 59 -0.57 6.41 6.73
C ASN A 59 0.41 5.30 6.31
N MET A 60 1.28 4.87 7.23
CA MET A 60 2.22 3.77 7.00
C MET A 60 2.51 2.95 8.26
N ASP A 61 2.93 1.70 8.07
CA ASP A 61 3.47 0.82 9.11
C ASP A 61 4.64 -0.03 8.56
N ILE A 62 5.47 -0.59 9.45
CA ILE A 62 6.63 -1.41 9.09
C ILE A 62 6.44 -2.80 9.69
N ASP A 63 6.50 -3.83 8.85
CA ASP A 63 6.37 -5.21 9.32
C ASP A 63 7.69 -5.84 9.79
N HIS A 64 7.61 -7.08 10.27
CA HIS A 64 8.74 -7.82 10.80
C HIS A 64 9.83 -8.16 9.76
N GLU A 65 9.53 -8.07 8.46
CA GLU A 65 10.49 -8.23 7.36
C GLU A 65 11.12 -6.88 6.96
N GLY A 66 10.73 -5.77 7.58
CA GLY A 66 11.21 -4.42 7.26
C GLY A 66 10.53 -3.81 6.04
N ARG A 67 9.41 -4.37 5.58
CA ARG A 67 8.64 -3.84 4.43
C ARG A 67 7.78 -2.67 4.92
N VAL A 68 7.68 -1.62 4.10
CA VAL A 68 6.87 -0.44 4.42
C VAL A 68 5.50 -0.56 3.78
N TRP A 69 4.47 -0.62 4.59
CA TRP A 69 3.07 -0.71 4.18
C TRP A 69 2.47 0.68 4.18
N VAL A 70 1.83 1.09 3.09
CA VAL A 70 1.31 2.46 2.93
C VAL A 70 -0.14 2.41 2.46
N THR A 71 -1.02 3.14 3.15
CA THR A 71 -2.37 3.42 2.66
C THR A 71 -2.32 4.58 1.67
N GLU A 72 -2.98 4.43 0.52
CA GLU A 72 -3.09 5.48 -0.49
C GLU A 72 -4.50 6.08 -0.49
N GLY A 73 -4.62 7.40 -0.61
CA GLY A 73 -5.91 8.11 -0.59
C GLY A 73 -6.22 8.84 -1.90
N VAL A 74 -6.02 8.22 -3.06
CA VAL A 74 -6.17 8.89 -4.37
C VAL A 74 -7.61 9.38 -4.61
N ASN A 75 -8.61 8.67 -4.11
CA ASN A 75 -10.02 9.02 -4.26
C ASN A 75 -10.53 10.03 -3.20
N TYR A 76 -9.66 10.58 -2.34
CA TYR A 76 -10.05 11.45 -1.23
C TYR A 76 -10.61 12.82 -1.66
N ARG A 77 -11.55 13.35 -0.85
CA ARG A 77 -12.08 14.73 -0.88
C ARG A 77 -12.52 15.24 -2.26
N GLY A 78 -13.62 14.68 -2.77
CA GLY A 78 -14.24 15.12 -4.03
C GLY A 78 -13.56 14.56 -5.29
N ARG A 79 -12.59 13.66 -5.13
CA ARG A 79 -11.87 12.95 -6.21
C ARG A 79 -12.36 11.52 -6.40
N ASN A 80 -13.56 11.19 -5.93
CA ASN A 80 -14.09 9.83 -6.02
C ASN A 80 -14.12 9.35 -7.48
N GLY A 81 -13.62 8.14 -7.73
CA GLY A 81 -13.50 7.57 -9.07
C GLY A 81 -12.28 8.05 -9.87
N THR A 82 -11.40 8.87 -9.30
CA THR A 82 -10.09 9.19 -9.92
C THR A 82 -9.32 7.91 -10.21
N ARG A 83 -9.38 6.97 -9.27
CA ARG A 83 -8.88 5.61 -9.38
C ARG A 83 -10.06 4.63 -9.35
N PRO A 84 -10.59 4.19 -10.52
CA PRO A 84 -11.86 3.45 -10.62
C PRO A 84 -11.88 2.08 -9.93
N GLU A 85 -10.72 1.47 -9.75
CA GLU A 85 -10.53 0.20 -9.07
C GLU A 85 -10.55 0.34 -7.54
N GLY A 86 -10.52 1.58 -7.02
CA GLY A 86 -10.50 1.91 -5.59
C GLY A 86 -9.11 2.25 -5.07
N ASP A 87 -9.08 2.79 -3.85
CA ASP A 87 -7.82 3.03 -3.14
C ASP A 87 -7.22 1.70 -2.65
N ARG A 88 -5.97 1.74 -2.19
CA ARG A 88 -5.20 0.52 -1.89
C ARG A 88 -4.31 0.66 -0.68
N ILE A 89 -3.88 -0.48 -0.17
CA ILE A 89 -2.64 -0.62 0.59
C ILE A 89 -1.55 -1.10 -0.38
N VAL A 90 -0.41 -0.42 -0.40
CA VAL A 90 0.77 -0.80 -1.19
C VAL A 90 1.90 -1.19 -0.24
N VAL A 91 2.67 -2.21 -0.61
CA VAL A 91 3.84 -2.68 0.14
C VAL A 91 5.08 -2.30 -0.64
N LEU A 92 6.01 -1.62 0.02
CA LEU A 92 7.26 -1.14 -0.52
C LEU A 92 8.43 -1.88 0.13
N GLN A 93 9.45 -2.17 -0.66
CA GLN A 93 10.63 -2.92 -0.21
C GLN A 93 11.92 -2.28 -0.73
N ASP A 94 12.96 -2.43 0.07
CA ASP A 94 14.36 -2.29 -0.30
C ASP A 94 14.95 -3.72 -0.29
N THR A 95 15.23 -4.28 -1.47
CA THR A 95 15.66 -5.69 -1.60
C THR A 95 17.17 -5.86 -1.63
N ASP A 96 17.93 -4.78 -1.83
CA ASP A 96 19.39 -4.79 -1.84
C ASP A 96 20.03 -4.12 -0.61
N ASN A 97 19.21 -3.56 0.29
CA ASN A 97 19.58 -2.89 1.53
C ASN A 97 20.45 -1.64 1.31
N ASP A 98 20.26 -0.93 0.19
CA ASP A 98 20.98 0.32 -0.10
C ASP A 98 20.36 1.56 0.55
N GLY A 99 19.26 1.37 1.29
CA GLY A 99 18.51 2.44 1.94
C GLY A 99 17.53 3.14 1.00
N LYS A 100 17.15 2.52 -0.12
CA LYS A 100 16.15 3.04 -1.06
C LYS A 100 15.14 1.98 -1.44
N CYS A 101 13.91 2.40 -1.68
CA CYS A 101 12.91 1.49 -2.19
C CYS A 101 13.17 1.13 -3.66
N ASP A 102 13.29 -0.16 -3.97
CA ASP A 102 13.49 -0.69 -5.32
C ASP A 102 12.23 -1.41 -5.86
N SER A 103 11.33 -1.85 -4.98
CA SER A 103 10.16 -2.66 -5.33
C SER A 103 8.90 -2.19 -4.60
N SER A 104 7.75 -2.31 -5.27
CA SER A 104 6.44 -2.02 -4.69
C SER A 104 5.34 -2.86 -5.34
N HIS A 105 4.35 -3.30 -4.57
CA HIS A 105 3.16 -3.99 -5.10
C HIS A 105 1.90 -3.68 -4.27
N PRO A 106 0.70 -3.63 -4.87
CA PRO A 106 -0.54 -3.56 -4.11
C PRO A 106 -0.72 -4.83 -3.26
N PHE A 107 -1.03 -4.67 -1.98
CA PHE A 107 -1.48 -5.77 -1.12
C PHE A 107 -2.98 -6.02 -1.27
N VAL A 108 -3.77 -4.95 -1.13
CA VAL A 108 -5.23 -4.97 -1.32
C VAL A 108 -5.64 -3.73 -2.07
N GLN A 109 -6.54 -3.89 -3.05
CA GLN A 109 -7.12 -2.79 -3.80
C GLN A 109 -8.55 -3.14 -4.19
N GLU A 110 -9.50 -2.37 -3.70
CA GLU A 110 -10.92 -2.64 -3.93
C GLU A 110 -11.73 -1.35 -4.01
N LYS A 111 -12.81 -1.38 -4.80
CA LYS A 111 -13.71 -0.23 -5.00
C LYS A 111 -14.32 0.31 -3.71
N GLY A 112 -14.44 -0.55 -2.69
CA GLY A 112 -14.94 -0.17 -1.36
C GLY A 112 -13.92 0.58 -0.52
N LEU A 113 -12.64 0.55 -0.88
CA LEU A 113 -11.60 1.34 -0.22
C LEU A 113 -11.62 2.75 -0.78
N ILE A 114 -12.01 3.71 0.05
CA ILE A 114 -12.06 5.12 -0.30
C ILE A 114 -11.38 5.92 0.81
N ALA A 115 -10.16 6.35 0.53
CA ALA A 115 -9.29 7.08 1.45
C ALA A 115 -9.07 6.39 2.80
N PRO A 116 -8.50 5.16 2.82
CA PRO A 116 -8.04 4.55 4.06
C PRO A 116 -7.06 5.48 4.79
N MET A 117 -7.19 5.55 6.12
CA MET A 117 -6.48 6.53 6.96
C MET A 117 -5.54 5.87 7.99
N GLY A 118 -5.54 4.54 8.09
CA GLY A 118 -4.64 3.82 8.98
C GLY A 118 -4.39 2.40 8.57
N VAL A 119 -3.18 1.93 8.83
CA VAL A 119 -2.74 0.56 8.65
C VAL A 119 -1.96 0.15 9.89
N ALA A 120 -2.17 -1.07 10.36
CA ALA A 120 -1.36 -1.70 11.39
C ALA A 120 -1.17 -3.18 11.05
N VAL A 121 0.08 -3.63 10.97
CA VAL A 121 0.48 -4.95 10.48
C VAL A 121 0.99 -5.79 11.64
N PHE A 122 0.26 -6.84 11.98
CA PHE A 122 0.59 -7.75 13.08
C PHE A 122 0.51 -9.20 12.65
N ASP A 123 1.67 -9.87 12.61
CA ASP A 123 1.77 -11.30 12.28
C ASP A 123 0.99 -11.65 11.00
N ASN A 124 -0.13 -12.36 11.14
CA ASN A 124 -0.97 -12.80 10.04
C ASN A 124 -2.23 -11.93 9.81
N VAL A 125 -2.26 -10.70 10.34
CA VAL A 125 -3.40 -9.79 10.25
C VAL A 125 -2.95 -8.36 9.95
N VAL A 126 -3.61 -7.73 8.98
CA VAL A 126 -3.51 -6.29 8.69
C VAL A 126 -4.81 -5.63 9.10
N TYR A 127 -4.75 -4.67 10.03
CA TYR A 127 -5.86 -3.81 10.38
C TYR A 127 -5.84 -2.56 9.51
N LEU A 128 -6.97 -2.25 8.87
CA LEU A 128 -7.17 -1.09 8.03
C LEU A 128 -8.29 -0.23 8.62
N SER A 129 -8.02 1.04 8.89
CA SER A 129 -9.07 1.99 9.25
C SER A 129 -9.47 2.82 8.03
N GLN A 130 -10.76 2.78 7.70
CA GLN A 130 -11.36 3.67 6.71
C GLN A 130 -12.77 4.03 7.19
N PRO A 131 -13.18 5.30 7.27
CA PRO A 131 -14.54 5.60 7.72
C PRO A 131 -15.60 4.92 6.84
N PRO A 132 -16.60 4.23 7.42
CA PRO A 132 -16.92 4.09 8.85
C PRO A 132 -16.34 2.83 9.54
N ASP A 133 -15.57 2.02 8.83
CA ASP A 133 -15.17 0.67 9.19
C ASP A 133 -13.75 0.57 9.77
N LEU A 134 -13.57 -0.42 10.64
CA LEU A 134 -12.26 -0.98 10.98
C LEU A 134 -12.22 -2.42 10.45
N ILE A 135 -11.37 -2.67 9.48
CA ILE A 135 -11.33 -3.91 8.70
C ILE A 135 -10.11 -4.72 9.14
N ALA A 136 -10.28 -6.02 9.36
CA ALA A 136 -9.20 -6.96 9.56
C ALA A 136 -9.03 -7.81 8.29
N ILE A 137 -7.82 -7.83 7.73
CA ILE A 137 -7.46 -8.58 6.52
C ILE A 137 -6.44 -9.64 6.94
N LEU A 138 -6.75 -10.92 6.72
CA LEU A 138 -5.84 -12.01 7.03
C LEU A 138 -4.80 -12.15 5.89
N THR A 139 -3.53 -12.31 6.24
CA THR A 139 -2.40 -12.45 5.30
C THR A 139 -1.97 -13.89 5.04
#